data_AF-A0A7Y2TEQ0-F1
#
_entry.id   AF-A0A7Y2TEQ0-F1
#
_cell.length_a   1.000
_cell.length_b   1.000
_cell.length_c   1.000
_cell.angle_alpha   90.00
_cell.angle_beta   90.00
_cell.angle_gamma   90.00
#
_symmetry.space_group_name_H-M   'P 1'
#
loop_
_entity.id
_entity.type
_entity.pdbx_description
1 polymer ?
#
loop_
_entity_poly.entity_id
_entity_poly.type
_entity_poly.pdbx_seq_one_letter_code
_entity_poly.pdbx_strand_id
1 'polypeptide(L)'
;MRVITILFLITLTTLSCKKEAIDANLELPQILSLTSDKQVINIGEATDIYCEATGEELEYEWGVLLGDIIPVNEDASIVTYSGFECCAGKKIISCTVSNSGGQVKDTIGITIIE
;
A
#
# COMPACT_ATOMS: atom_id res chain seq x y z
N MET A 1 32.76 -47.60 -21.62
CA MET A 1 31.46 -48.21 -21.97
C MET A 1 30.78 -48.55 -20.65
N ARG A 2 29.82 -47.82 -20.09
CA ARG A 2 28.82 -46.86 -20.56
C ARG A 2 28.60 -45.88 -19.39
N VAL A 3 29.02 -44.62 -19.48
CA VAL A 3 28.10 -43.48 -19.67
C VAL A 3 26.67 -43.98 -19.89
N ILE A 4 25.79 -43.87 -18.89
CA ILE A 4 24.30 -43.91 -18.93
C ILE A 4 23.82 -44.44 -17.56
N THR A 5 23.81 -43.57 -16.56
CA THR A 5 22.81 -43.56 -15.47
C THR A 5 22.85 -42.23 -14.70
N ILE A 6 23.16 -41.12 -15.40
CA ILE A 6 22.90 -39.75 -14.94
C ILE A 6 21.76 -39.24 -15.82
N LEU A 7 20.58 -39.86 -15.73
CA LEU A 7 19.42 -39.43 -16.51
C LEU A 7 18.14 -40.12 -15.99
N PHE A 8 17.58 -39.66 -14.87
CA PHE A 8 16.14 -39.68 -14.55
C PHE A 8 15.89 -39.32 -13.08
N LEU A 9 16.01 -38.05 -12.71
CA LEU A 9 15.21 -37.50 -11.60
C LEU A 9 15.11 -35.97 -11.69
N ILE A 10 14.89 -35.47 -12.91
CA ILE A 10 14.36 -34.12 -13.11
C ILE A 10 12.85 -34.31 -13.23
N THR A 11 12.19 -34.54 -12.10
CA THR A 11 10.73 -34.48 -12.02
C THR A 11 10.35 -33.04 -11.76
N LEU A 12 10.19 -32.32 -12.87
CA LEU A 12 9.11 -31.36 -13.12
C LEU A 12 8.46 -30.77 -11.85
N THR A 13 9.07 -29.74 -11.27
CA THR A 13 8.30 -28.76 -10.49
C THR A 13 7.50 -27.95 -11.50
N THR A 14 6.29 -28.42 -11.81
CA THR A 14 5.31 -27.60 -12.51
C THR A 14 5.01 -26.41 -11.61
N LEU A 15 5.64 -25.28 -11.91
CA LEU A 15 5.16 -23.95 -11.55
C LEU A 15 3.75 -23.84 -12.15
N SER A 16 2.75 -24.31 -11.42
CA SER A 16 1.36 -23.98 -11.67
C SER A 16 1.17 -22.54 -11.22
N CYS A 17 1.68 -21.62 -12.04
CA CYS A 17 1.19 -20.25 -12.03
C CYS A 17 -0.26 -20.34 -12.52
N LYS A 18 -1.19 -20.55 -11.58
CA LYS A 18 -2.61 -20.35 -11.85
C LYS A 18 -2.75 -18.86 -12.12
N LYS A 19 -2.79 -18.50 -13.40
CA LYS A 19 -3.40 -17.25 -13.82
C LYS A 19 -4.89 -17.44 -13.56
N GLU A 20 -5.36 -16.95 -12.43
CA GLU A 20 -6.79 -16.85 -12.16
C GLU A 20 -7.43 -16.04 -13.30
N ALA A 21 -8.55 -16.54 -13.79
CA ALA A 21 -9.32 -15.86 -14.81
C ALA A 21 -9.82 -14.56 -14.17
N ILE A 22 -9.24 -13.44 -14.58
CA ILE A 22 -9.75 -12.11 -14.27
C ILE A 22 -11.16 -12.08 -14.85
N ASP A 23 -12.16 -12.00 -13.98
CA ASP A 23 -13.52 -11.69 -14.39
C ASP A 23 -13.46 -10.37 -15.15
N ALA A 24 -13.84 -10.40 -16.43
CA ALA A 24 -13.63 -9.32 -17.39
C ALA A 24 -14.48 -8.08 -17.11
N ASN A 25 -15.15 -8.02 -15.94
CA ASN A 25 -16.04 -6.94 -15.54
C ASN A 25 -15.81 -6.41 -14.12
N LEU A 26 -14.66 -6.71 -13.50
CA LEU A 26 -14.31 -6.11 -12.21
C LEU A 26 -13.74 -4.70 -12.41
N GLU A 27 -14.40 -3.71 -11.82
CA GLU A 27 -13.99 -2.31 -11.89
C GLU A 27 -12.86 -2.03 -10.89
N LEU A 28 -11.81 -1.35 -11.36
CA LEU A 28 -10.72 -0.90 -10.50
C LEU A 28 -11.25 0.15 -9.50
N PRO A 29 -10.71 0.18 -8.27
CA PRO A 29 -11.04 1.26 -7.35
C PRO A 29 -10.50 2.59 -7.89
N GLN A 30 -11.10 3.70 -7.45
CA GLN A 30 -10.68 5.05 -7.82
C GLN A 30 -10.49 5.89 -6.56
N ILE A 31 -9.30 6.47 -6.37
CA ILE A 31 -9.06 7.49 -5.35
C ILE A 31 -9.65 8.81 -5.87
N LEU A 32 -10.61 9.36 -5.12
CA LEU A 32 -11.23 10.66 -5.39
C LEU A 32 -10.41 11.79 -4.77
N SER A 33 -9.94 11.60 -3.53
CA SER A 33 -9.15 12.59 -2.81
C SER A 33 -8.20 11.94 -1.81
N LEU A 34 -7.02 12.54 -1.65
CA LEU A 34 -6.03 12.20 -0.63
C LEU A 34 -5.57 13.51 0.04
N THR A 35 -6.01 13.73 1.28
CA THR A 35 -5.87 15.02 1.97
C THR A 35 -5.42 14.82 3.42
N SER A 36 -5.05 15.91 4.10
CA SER A 36 -4.64 15.89 5.50
C SER A 36 -5.08 17.15 6.21
N ASP A 37 -5.31 17.09 7.52
CA ASP A 37 -5.59 18.27 8.34
C ASP A 37 -4.46 19.29 8.27
N LYS A 38 -3.21 18.82 8.33
CA LYS A 38 -2.00 19.65 8.25
C LYS A 38 -0.94 18.98 7.37
N GLN A 39 -0.47 19.71 6.36
CA GLN A 39 0.69 19.28 5.56
C GLN A 39 2.03 19.70 6.17
N VAL A 40 2.00 20.53 7.23
CA VAL A 40 3.18 20.93 8.00
C VAL A 40 2.85 20.74 9.47
N ILE A 41 3.65 19.94 10.17
CA ILE A 41 3.49 19.62 11.60
C ILE A 41 4.82 19.82 12.32
N ASN A 42 4.77 20.11 13.62
CA ASN A 42 5.98 20.18 14.44
C ASN A 42 6.45 18.77 14.84
N ILE A 43 7.70 18.64 15.27
CA ILE A 43 8.20 17.39 15.86
C ILE A 43 7.31 16.97 17.04
N GLY A 44 6.86 15.71 17.02
CA GLY A 44 5.97 15.14 18.04
C GLY A 44 4.49 15.52 17.89
N GLU A 45 4.15 16.37 16.92
CA GLU A 45 2.77 16.61 16.50
C GLU A 45 2.29 15.50 15.54
N ALA A 46 0.97 15.37 15.41
CA ALA A 46 0.33 14.45 14.50
C ALA A 46 -0.66 15.17 13.58
N THR A 47 -0.96 14.56 12.44
CA THR A 47 -2.03 14.98 11.52
C THR A 47 -2.82 13.77 11.08
N ASP A 48 -4.13 13.92 10.93
CA ASP A 48 -4.95 12.92 10.26
C ASP A 48 -4.83 13.10 8.74
N ILE A 49 -4.88 11.98 8.04
CA ILE A 49 -4.81 11.86 6.59
C ILE A 49 -6.01 11.03 6.15
N TYR A 50 -6.72 11.55 5.15
CA TYR A 50 -7.99 11.02 4.65
C TYR A 50 -7.80 10.56 3.20
N CYS A 51 -8.14 9.30 2.92
CA CYS A 51 -8.23 8.79 1.56
C CYS A 51 -9.70 8.49 1.23
N GLU A 52 -10.29 9.29 0.34
CA GLU A 52 -11.62 9.04 -0.19
C GLU A 52 -11.51 8.28 -1.51
N ALA A 53 -12.18 7.13 -1.61
CA ALA A 53 -12.16 6.31 -2.81
C ALA A 53 -13.53 5.69 -3.11
N THR A 54 -13.74 5.28 -4.36
CA THR A 54 -14.93 4.57 -4.84
C THR A 54 -14.56 3.22 -5.41
N GLY A 55 -15.48 2.27 -5.29
CA GLY A 55 -15.36 0.89 -5.75
C GLY A 55 -16.05 -0.04 -4.75
N GLU A 56 -16.18 -1.31 -5.11
CA GLU A 56 -16.72 -2.34 -4.23
C GLU A 56 -15.64 -2.91 -3.31
N GLU A 57 -16.00 -3.27 -2.08
CA GLU A 57 -15.15 -4.01 -1.12
C GLU A 57 -13.72 -3.45 -0.99
N LEU A 58 -13.61 -2.15 -0.69
CA LEU A 58 -12.32 -1.45 -0.63
C LEU A 58 -11.50 -1.86 0.59
N GLU A 59 -10.21 -2.10 0.36
CA GLU A 59 -9.17 -2.27 1.37
C GLU A 59 -8.12 -1.16 1.25
N TYR A 60 -7.63 -0.65 2.39
CA TYR A 60 -6.68 0.46 2.44
C TYR A 60 -5.36 0.02 3.08
N GLU A 61 -4.26 0.24 2.38
CA GLU A 61 -2.91 0.01 2.88
C GLU A 61 -2.09 1.30 2.84
N TRP A 62 -1.45 1.62 3.96
CA TRP A 62 -0.66 2.84 4.13
C TRP A 62 0.83 2.53 4.27
N GLY A 63 1.66 3.39 3.68
CA GLY A 63 3.11 3.23 3.71
C GLY A 63 3.85 4.55 3.89
N VAL A 64 4.88 4.54 4.73
CA VAL A 64 5.85 5.63 4.90
C VAL A 64 7.21 5.05 5.25
N LEU A 65 8.29 5.73 4.88
CA LEU A 65 9.65 5.30 5.21
C LEU A 65 10.00 5.52 6.69
N LEU A 66 9.56 6.64 7.27
CA LEU A 66 9.88 7.04 8.64
C LEU A 66 8.67 7.76 9.27
N GLY A 67 8.41 7.45 10.53
CA GLY A 67 7.27 7.93 11.32
C GLY A 67 6.26 6.81 11.59
N ASP A 68 5.27 7.13 12.41
CA ASP A 68 4.21 6.21 12.78
C ASP A 68 2.95 6.52 11.97
N ILE A 69 2.28 5.47 11.48
CA ILE A 69 0.96 5.54 10.84
C ILE A 69 0.03 4.62 11.60
N ILE A 70 -1.08 5.18 12.08
CA ILE A 70 -2.05 4.45 12.92
C ILE A 70 -3.45 4.62 12.31
N PRO A 71 -4.16 3.54 11.92
CA PRO A 71 -5.55 3.60 11.50
C PRO A 71 -6.46 4.19 12.58
N VAL A 72 -7.36 5.09 12.17
CA VAL A 72 -8.30 5.79 13.07
C VAL A 72 -9.70 5.14 13.03
N ASN A 73 -10.03 4.50 11.92
CA ASN A 73 -11.31 3.83 11.67
C ASN A 73 -11.11 2.36 11.25
N GLU A 74 -12.20 1.59 11.30
CA GLU A 74 -12.19 0.13 11.09
C GLU A 74 -11.73 -0.27 9.68
N ASP A 75 -12.09 0.51 8.67
CA ASP A 75 -11.73 0.34 7.26
C ASP A 75 -10.36 0.95 6.89
N ALA A 76 -9.72 1.65 7.84
CA ALA A 76 -8.42 2.31 7.65
C ALA A 76 -8.37 3.33 6.49
N SER A 77 -9.50 3.89 6.08
CA SER A 77 -9.55 5.01 5.12
C SER A 77 -9.01 6.32 5.71
N ILE A 78 -8.84 6.37 7.04
CA ILE A 78 -8.25 7.48 7.77
C ILE A 78 -7.10 6.96 8.64
N VAL A 79 -5.96 7.64 8.57
CA VAL A 79 -4.80 7.36 9.43
C VAL A 79 -4.28 8.62 10.10
N THR A 80 -3.81 8.48 11.33
CA THR A 80 -2.99 9.49 12.00
C THR A 80 -1.53 9.23 11.63
N TYR A 81 -0.86 10.26 11.12
CA TYR A 81 0.60 10.27 10.90
C TYR A 81 1.29 11.15 11.94
N SER A 82 2.38 10.65 12.52
CA SER A 82 3.26 11.42 13.39
C SER A 82 4.73 11.06 13.18
N GLY A 83 5.62 11.94 13.60
CA GLY A 83 7.06 11.71 13.53
C GLY A 83 7.83 12.51 14.57
N PHE A 84 8.97 11.94 14.97
CA PHE A 84 9.91 12.56 15.92
C PHE A 84 11.13 13.12 15.18
N GLU A 85 12.19 13.50 15.90
CA GLU A 85 13.39 14.17 15.35
C GLU A 85 14.00 13.45 14.13
N CYS A 86 14.03 12.12 14.11
CA CYS A 86 14.53 11.33 12.98
C CYS A 86 13.68 11.49 11.69
N CYS A 87 12.46 12.00 11.84
CA CYS A 87 11.50 12.22 10.79
C CYS A 87 11.47 13.69 10.30
N ALA A 88 12.43 14.53 10.69
CA ALA A 88 12.48 15.90 10.16
C ALA A 88 12.49 15.94 8.62
N GLY A 89 11.88 16.99 8.05
CA GLY A 89 11.76 17.22 6.61
C GLY A 89 10.51 16.61 5.97
N LYS A 90 10.48 16.60 4.63
CA LYS A 90 9.33 16.10 3.84
C LYS A 90 9.27 14.57 3.87
N LYS A 91 8.07 14.04 4.13
CA LYS A 91 7.74 12.62 4.15
C LYS A 91 6.65 12.36 3.13
N ILE A 92 6.89 11.34 2.31
CA ILE A 92 5.95 10.89 1.28
C ILE A 92 5.22 9.70 1.86
N ILE A 93 3.92 9.88 2.08
CA ILE A 93 3.03 8.88 2.61
C ILE A 93 2.20 8.37 1.45
N SER A 94 2.15 7.07 1.26
CA SER A 94 1.35 6.45 0.21
C SER A 94 0.11 5.76 0.75
N CYS A 95 -1.01 5.95 0.07
CA CYS A 95 -2.22 5.15 0.27
C CYS A 95 -2.40 4.26 -0.96
N THR A 96 -2.55 2.96 -0.74
CA THR A 96 -2.92 1.99 -1.75
C THR A 96 -4.35 1.54 -1.45
N VAL A 97 -5.26 1.70 -2.41
CA VAL A 97 -6.64 1.25 -2.31
C VAL A 97 -6.82 0.06 -3.24
N SER A 98 -7.31 -1.07 -2.72
CA SER A 98 -7.51 -2.29 -3.48
C SER A 98 -8.91 -2.85 -3.34
N ASN A 99 -9.31 -3.62 -4.36
CA ASN A 99 -10.48 -4.49 -4.34
C ASN A 99 -10.19 -5.73 -5.21
N SER A 100 -11.20 -6.56 -5.47
CA SER A 100 -11.10 -7.74 -6.32
C SER A 100 -10.72 -7.43 -7.78
N GLY A 101 -10.98 -6.21 -8.28
CA GLY A 101 -10.61 -5.74 -9.62
C GLY A 101 -9.15 -5.29 -9.74
N GLY A 102 -8.51 -4.92 -8.63
CA GLY A 102 -7.10 -4.55 -8.58
C GLY A 102 -6.81 -3.47 -7.56
N GLN A 103 -5.74 -2.70 -7.79
CA GLN A 103 -5.29 -1.67 -6.85
C GLN A 103 -4.89 -0.38 -7.55
N VAL A 104 -5.13 0.74 -6.87
CA VAL A 104 -4.63 2.07 -7.23
C VAL A 104 -3.83 2.65 -6.07
N LYS A 105 -2.93 3.58 -6.37
CA LYS A 105 -2.03 4.17 -5.38
C LYS A 105 -1.87 5.65 -5.61
N ASP A 106 -1.94 6.44 -4.54
CA ASP A 106 -1.60 7.86 -4.54
C ASP A 106 -0.71 8.21 -3.34
N THR A 107 -0.15 9.41 -3.34
CA THR A 107 0.79 9.88 -2.32
C THR A 107 0.53 11.31 -1.88
N ILE A 108 0.73 11.58 -0.60
CA ILE A 108 0.69 12.92 -0.01
C ILE A 108 2.02 13.24 0.68
N GLY A 109 2.40 14.51 0.65
CA GLY A 109 3.59 15.02 1.31
C GLY A 109 3.26 15.71 2.63
N ILE A 110 3.82 15.24 3.75
CA ILE A 110 3.77 15.91 5.05
C ILE A 110 5.17 16.40 5.41
N THR A 111 5.31 17.64 5.89
CA THR A 111 6.59 18.22 6.28
C THR A 111 6.66 18.33 7.80
N ILE A 112 7.71 17.76 8.40
CA ILE A 112 7.96 17.88 9.83
C ILE A 112 9.04 18.94 10.07
N ILE A 113 8.73 19.93 10.90
CA ILE A 113 9.60 21.05 11.27
C ILE A 113 9.86 21.07 12.79
N GLU A 114 10.94 21.74 13.19
CA GLU A 114 11.27 22.01 14.61
C GLU A 114 10.35 23.07 15.24
#